data_AF-A0A6L8GK78-F1
#
_entry.id   AF-A0A6L8GK78-F1
#
_cell.length_a   1.000
_cell.length_b   1.000
_cell.length_c   1.000
_cell.angle_alpha   90.00
_cell.angle_beta   90.00
_cell.angle_gamma   90.00
#
_symmetry.space_group_name_H-M   'P 1'
#
loop_
_entity.id
_entity.type
_entity.pdbx_description
1 polymer ?
#
loop_
_entity_poly.entity_id
_entity_poly.type
_entity_poly.pdbx_seq_one_letter_code
_entity_poly.pdbx_strand_id
1 'polypeptide(L)'
;MTDSGDFATAGQNGSRTVSIRTDGTGSFTVTTVDDSTFESHGMIEAILQSGLGYKVASPSRDTVYVNDNDDDGSGISVSGLTQVTEGQKFELVTQIEQKQEKPQPLRKRWRTGFQARHEDGKD
;
A
#
# COMPACT_ATOMS: atom_id res chain seq x y z
N MET A 1 -20.17 -3.06 11.73
CA MET A 1 -19.08 -3.08 10.74
C MET A 1 -17.82 -2.59 11.42
N THR A 2 -16.70 -3.28 11.18
CA THR A 2 -15.37 -2.92 11.70
C THR A 2 -14.36 -3.05 10.56
N ASP A 3 -13.42 -2.12 10.45
CA ASP A 3 -12.24 -2.21 9.59
C ASP A 3 -10.95 -2.27 10.41
N SER A 4 -9.85 -2.71 9.80
CA SER A 4 -8.55 -2.93 10.45
C SER A 4 -7.50 -1.86 10.14
N GLY A 5 -7.92 -0.76 9.54
CA GLY A 5 -7.16 0.39 9.04
C GLY A 5 -8.21 1.35 8.47
N ASP A 6 -7.94 2.65 8.39
CA ASP A 6 -8.91 3.69 8.00
C ASP A 6 -9.33 3.62 6.51
N PHE A 7 -9.61 2.41 6.01
CA PHE A 7 -9.91 2.10 4.63
C PHE A 7 -11.29 2.60 4.22
N ALA A 8 -12.26 2.61 5.14
CA ALA A 8 -13.60 3.09 4.84
C ALA A 8 -13.68 4.61 4.95
N THR A 9 -14.45 5.22 4.03
CA THR A 9 -14.74 6.66 4.11
C THR A 9 -15.30 7.03 5.47
N ALA A 10 -14.83 8.14 6.05
CA ALA A 10 -15.24 8.61 7.36
C ALA A 10 -16.77 8.60 7.54
N GLY A 11 -17.23 8.00 8.63
CA GLY A 11 -18.65 7.87 8.97
C GLY A 11 -19.37 6.67 8.34
N GLN A 12 -18.68 5.80 7.60
CA GLN A 12 -19.28 4.58 7.05
C GLN A 12 -19.13 3.34 7.94
N ASN A 13 -18.37 3.46 9.04
CA ASN A 13 -18.19 2.42 10.04
C ASN A 13 -19.33 2.41 11.07
N GLY A 14 -19.46 1.31 11.81
CA GLY A 14 -20.49 1.16 12.84
C GLY A 14 -21.74 0.41 12.37
N SER A 15 -22.89 0.74 12.96
CA SER A 15 -24.18 0.11 12.65
C SER A 15 -24.93 0.92 11.60
N ARG A 16 -25.53 0.23 10.62
CA ARG A 16 -26.29 0.80 9.51
C ARG A 16 -27.57 0.00 9.35
N THR A 17 -28.66 0.68 9.00
CA THR A 17 -29.93 0.03 8.69
C THR A 17 -30.09 -0.10 7.17
N VAL A 18 -30.45 -1.29 6.71
CA VAL A 18 -30.75 -1.59 5.31
C VAL A 18 -32.19 -2.07 5.22
N SER A 19 -32.99 -1.47 4.34
CA SER A 19 -34.35 -1.92 4.07
C SER A 19 -34.32 -3.07 3.07
N ILE A 20 -34.84 -4.22 3.49
CA ILE A 20 -35.02 -5.40 2.62
C ILE A 20 -36.39 -5.27 1.95
N ARG A 21 -36.43 -5.34 0.61
CA ARG A 21 -37.69 -5.30 -0.13
C ARG A 21 -38.37 -6.68 -0.13
N THR A 22 -39.55 -6.76 -0.72
CA THR A 22 -40.31 -8.03 -0.82
C THR A 22 -39.62 -9.10 -1.66
N ASP A 23 -38.56 -8.75 -2.40
CA ASP A 23 -37.66 -9.69 -3.10
C ASP A 23 -36.65 -10.38 -2.17
N GLY A 24 -36.62 -10.01 -0.88
CA GLY A 24 -35.71 -10.57 0.11
C GLY A 24 -34.27 -10.08 -0.01
N THR A 25 -33.99 -9.07 -0.84
CA THR A 25 -32.63 -8.56 -1.06
C THR A 25 -32.47 -7.14 -0.54
N GLY A 26 -31.36 -6.91 0.16
CA GLY A 26 -30.91 -5.58 0.58
C GLY A 26 -29.45 -5.41 0.20
N SER A 27 -29.06 -4.19 -0.15
CA SER A 27 -27.66 -3.84 -0.44
C SER A 27 -27.26 -2.58 0.31
N PHE A 28 -25.98 -2.48 0.63
CA PHE A 28 -25.34 -1.26 1.11
C PHE A 28 -23.96 -1.17 0.48
N THR A 29 -23.43 0.05 0.44
CA THR A 29 -22.09 0.32 -0.11
C THR A 29 -21.21 0.89 0.98
N VAL A 30 -19.98 0.41 1.00
CA VAL A 30 -18.85 1.03 1.70
C VAL A 30 -17.89 1.53 0.64
N THR A 31 -17.59 2.82 0.67
CA THR A 31 -16.62 3.47 -0.19
C THR A 31 -15.27 3.43 0.49
N THR A 32 -14.24 2.99 -0.23
CA THR A 32 -12.87 3.03 0.27
C THR A 32 -12.23 4.40 0.04
N VAL A 33 -11.24 4.74 0.85
CA VAL A 33 -10.36 5.90 0.64
C VAL A 33 -9.13 5.42 -0.14
N ASP A 34 -8.82 6.11 -1.23
CA ASP A 34 -7.57 5.92 -1.98
C ASP A 34 -6.67 7.13 -1.70
N ASP A 35 -5.48 6.91 -1.14
CA ASP A 35 -4.52 7.96 -0.83
C ASP A 35 -3.10 7.68 -1.37
N SER A 36 -2.06 8.11 -0.67
CA SER A 36 -0.67 7.93 -1.13
C SER A 36 0.23 7.33 -0.05
N THR A 37 -0.36 6.99 1.08
CA THR A 37 0.32 6.47 2.25
C THR A 37 0.41 4.96 2.09
N PHE A 38 1.62 4.42 2.14
CA PHE A 38 1.77 2.98 2.22
C PHE A 38 1.16 2.45 3.51
N GLU A 39 0.23 1.51 3.37
CA GLU A 39 -0.51 0.87 4.44
C GLU A 39 -0.43 -0.66 4.32
N SER A 40 -0.65 -1.37 5.43
CA SER A 40 -0.85 -2.82 5.32
C SER A 40 -2.21 -3.10 4.68
N HIS A 41 -2.29 -4.11 3.81
CA HIS A 41 -3.58 -4.62 3.34
C HIS A 41 -4.48 -4.99 4.54
N GLY A 42 -5.77 -4.73 4.40
CA GLY A 42 -6.72 -4.96 5.48
C GLY A 42 -8.06 -5.49 5.00
N MET A 43 -9.07 -5.37 5.86
CA MET A 43 -10.41 -5.88 5.56
C MET A 43 -11.50 -5.02 6.18
N ILE A 44 -12.67 -5.08 5.56
CA ILE A 44 -13.94 -4.59 6.06
C ILE A 44 -14.82 -5.80 6.36
N GLU A 45 -15.34 -5.86 7.59
CA GLU A 45 -16.28 -6.90 7.99
C GLU A 45 -17.70 -6.34 8.22
N ALA A 46 -18.67 -6.96 7.56
CA ALA A 46 -20.09 -6.73 7.74
C ALA A 46 -20.71 -7.84 8.59
N ILE A 47 -21.54 -7.46 9.58
CA ILE A 47 -22.23 -8.41 10.46
C ILE A 47 -23.71 -8.04 10.46
N LEU A 48 -24.57 -8.99 10.08
CA LEU A 48 -26.00 -8.84 10.18
C LEU A 48 -26.44 -9.02 11.63
N GLN A 49 -26.99 -7.96 12.20
CA GLN A 49 -27.52 -7.98 13.57
C GLN A 49 -28.95 -8.55 13.59
N SER A 50 -29.27 -9.32 14.62
CA SER A 50 -30.64 -9.76 14.86
C SER A 50 -31.53 -8.59 15.26
N GLY A 51 -32.81 -8.70 14.95
CA GLY A 51 -33.82 -7.69 15.26
C GLY A 51 -35.17 -8.33 15.54
N LEU A 52 -36.17 -7.50 15.80
CA LEU A 52 -37.54 -7.96 15.99
C LEU A 52 -38.18 -8.30 14.63
N GLY A 53 -38.87 -9.43 14.55
CA GLY A 53 -39.65 -9.83 13.36
C GLY A 53 -38.90 -10.62 12.29
N TYR A 54 -37.60 -10.91 12.48
CA TYR A 54 -36.85 -11.78 11.57
C TYR A 54 -35.79 -12.60 12.32
N LYS A 55 -35.42 -13.75 11.72
CA LYS A 55 -34.30 -14.57 12.19
C LYS A 55 -33.14 -14.41 11.22
N VAL A 56 -31.96 -14.11 11.75
CA VAL A 56 -30.72 -14.14 10.97
C VAL A 56 -30.29 -15.59 10.77
N ALA A 57 -30.06 -15.98 9.52
CA ALA A 57 -29.53 -17.29 9.15
C ALA A 57 -27.99 -17.24 8.99
N SER A 58 -27.37 -18.41 8.86
CA SER A 58 -25.95 -18.51 8.51
C SER A 58 -25.79 -18.50 6.97
N PRO A 59 -24.80 -17.78 6.42
CA PRO A 59 -23.85 -16.91 7.12
C PRO A 59 -24.46 -15.55 7.50
N SER A 60 -24.08 -15.03 8.67
CA SER A 60 -24.52 -13.71 9.17
C SER A 60 -23.43 -12.65 9.05
N ARG A 61 -22.30 -12.98 8.42
CA ARG A 61 -21.13 -12.13 8.28
C ARG A 61 -20.58 -12.26 6.87
N ASP A 62 -20.00 -11.18 6.40
CA ASP A 62 -19.26 -11.14 5.14
C ASP A 62 -18.00 -10.27 5.32
N THR A 63 -16.95 -10.62 4.60
CA THR A 63 -15.63 -9.97 4.71
C THR A 63 -15.13 -9.61 3.33
N VAL A 64 -14.75 -8.34 3.16
CA VAL A 64 -14.15 -7.83 1.94
C VAL A 64 -12.73 -7.37 2.26
N TYR A 65 -11.75 -7.83 1.48
CA TYR A 65 -10.36 -7.40 1.61
C TYR A 65 -10.13 -6.07 0.87
N VAL A 66 -9.32 -5.21 1.47
CA VAL A 66 -8.87 -3.95 0.89
C VAL A 66 -7.35 -4.05 0.74
N ASN A 67 -6.89 -4.13 -0.49
CA ASN A 67 -5.47 -4.20 -0.81
C ASN A 67 -4.95 -2.77 -1.01
N ASP A 68 -4.00 -2.36 -0.17
CA ASP A 68 -3.17 -1.20 -0.45
C ASP A 68 -2.42 -1.37 -1.79
N ASN A 69 -2.35 -0.28 -2.55
CA ASN A 69 -1.67 -0.18 -3.84
C ASN A 69 -0.58 0.90 -3.84
N ASP A 70 -0.23 1.45 -2.68
CA ASP A 70 0.89 2.36 -2.51
C ASP A 70 2.22 1.59 -2.28
N ASP A 71 3.34 2.29 -2.47
CA ASP A 71 4.70 1.72 -2.30
C ASP A 71 5.35 2.37 -1.09
N ASP A 72 6.11 1.59 -0.30
CA ASP A 72 6.81 2.08 0.88
C ASP A 72 8.06 2.91 0.52
N GLY A 73 8.36 3.04 -0.78
CA GLY A 73 9.54 3.73 -1.32
C GLY A 73 10.85 2.95 -1.13
N SER A 74 10.78 1.71 -0.67
CA SER A 74 11.93 0.82 -0.49
C SER A 74 12.26 0.11 -1.80
N GLY A 75 13.46 0.33 -2.34
CA GLY A 75 13.87 -0.41 -3.55
C GLY A 75 15.00 0.19 -4.39
N ILE A 76 15.59 1.30 -3.97
CA ILE A 76 16.68 1.92 -4.73
C ILE A 76 17.97 1.19 -4.40
N SER A 77 18.31 0.18 -5.20
CA SER A 77 19.64 -0.44 -5.16
C SER A 77 20.47 0.06 -6.34
N VAL A 78 21.73 0.40 -6.06
CA VAL A 78 22.74 0.65 -7.08
C VAL A 78 23.75 -0.48 -6.97
N SER A 79 23.76 -1.38 -7.95
CA SER A 79 24.71 -2.50 -8.03
C SER A 79 25.71 -2.25 -9.15
N GLY A 80 26.94 -2.75 -9.00
CA GLY A 80 27.91 -2.85 -10.11
C GLY A 80 29.11 -1.89 -10.11
N LEU A 81 29.38 -1.12 -9.05
CA LEU A 81 30.57 -0.24 -9.03
C LEU A 81 31.62 -0.76 -8.06
N THR A 82 32.63 -1.46 -8.58
CA THR A 82 33.78 -1.90 -7.77
C THR A 82 35.08 -1.16 -8.13
N GLN A 83 35.23 -0.65 -9.36
CA GLN A 83 36.42 0.14 -9.78
C GLN A 83 36.08 1.14 -10.89
N VAL A 84 36.65 2.35 -10.79
CA VAL A 84 36.67 3.37 -11.84
C VAL A 84 38.13 3.78 -12.04
N THR A 85 38.62 3.77 -13.28
CA THR A 85 40.00 4.19 -13.58
C THR A 85 40.12 5.71 -13.53
N GLU A 86 41.17 6.21 -12.89
CA GLU A 86 41.45 7.64 -12.82
C GLU A 86 41.58 8.27 -14.23
N GLY A 87 41.02 9.46 -14.39
CA GLY A 87 41.02 10.18 -15.67
C GLY A 87 39.99 9.70 -16.70
N GLN A 88 39.20 8.66 -16.41
CA GLN A 88 38.08 8.24 -17.26
C GLN A 88 36.77 8.93 -16.84
N LYS A 89 35.99 9.38 -17.83
CA LYS A 89 34.60 9.78 -17.59
C LYS A 89 33.80 8.53 -17.23
N PHE A 90 33.06 8.59 -16.13
CA PHE A 90 32.12 7.55 -15.74
C PHE A 90 30.71 8.13 -15.64
N GLU A 91 29.71 7.37 -16.08
CA GLU A 91 28.30 7.74 -16.01
C GLU A 91 27.54 6.64 -15.27
N LEU A 92 26.97 7.00 -14.12
CA LEU A 92 26.09 6.12 -13.37
C LEU A 92 24.67 6.31 -13.86
N VAL A 93 24.13 5.32 -14.57
CA VAL A 93 22.71 5.27 -14.90
C VAL A 93 22.01 4.38 -13.89
N THR A 94 21.20 4.97 -13.01
CA THR A 94 20.30 4.21 -12.15
C THR A 94 18.95 4.08 -12.83
N GLN A 95 18.49 2.86 -13.08
CA GLN A 95 17.10 2.64 -13.45
C GLN A 95 16.24 2.72 -12.19
N ILE A 96 15.29 3.65 -12.21
CA ILE A 96 14.26 3.75 -11.18
C ILE A 96 13.01 3.12 -11.80
N GLU A 97 12.73 1.88 -11.43
CA GLU A 97 11.45 1.27 -11.75
C GLU A 97 10.42 1.74 -10.74
N GLN A 98 9.50 2.60 -11.17
CA GLN A 98 8.27 2.88 -10.41
C GLN A 98 7.39 1.63 -10.57
N LYS A 99 7.25 0.83 -9.51
CA LYS A 99 6.33 -0.33 -9.50
C LYS A 99 4.89 0.05 -9.14
N GLN A 100 4.65 1.34 -8.86
CA GLN A 100 3.33 1.86 -8.52
C GLN A 100 2.40 1.96 -9.74
N GLU A 101 1.12 1.70 -9.50
CA GLU A 101 0.04 2.10 -10.41
C GLU A 101 -0.23 3.62 -10.34
N LYS A 102 -0.01 4.24 -9.17
CA LYS A 102 -0.23 5.66 -8.91
C LYS A 102 1.07 6.48 -9.01
N PRO A 103 1.13 7.60 -9.75
CA PRO A 103 2.35 8.39 -9.84
C PRO A 103 2.57 9.21 -8.56
N GLN A 104 3.45 8.75 -7.67
CA GLN A 104 3.93 9.54 -6.53
C GLN A 104 5.29 10.22 -6.79
N PRO A 105 5.57 11.40 -6.17
CA PRO A 105 6.83 12.10 -6.33
C PRO A 105 7.97 11.39 -5.58
N LEU A 106 8.85 10.71 -6.33
CA LEU A 106 10.05 10.11 -5.77
C LEU A 106 11.10 11.16 -5.41
N ARG A 107 11.45 11.27 -4.12
CA ARG A 107 12.56 12.12 -3.66
C ARG A 107 13.84 11.30 -3.59
N LYS A 108 14.76 11.54 -4.54
CA LYS A 108 16.11 10.94 -4.52
C LYS A 108 17.09 11.91 -3.87
N ARG A 109 17.85 11.44 -2.88
CA ARG A 109 18.95 12.19 -2.28
C ARG A 109 20.25 11.45 -2.56
N TRP A 110 21.13 12.07 -3.33
CA TRP A 110 22.44 11.53 -3.63
C TRP A 110 23.44 11.92 -2.54
N ARG A 111 24.32 11.00 -2.19
CA ARG A 111 25.54 11.27 -1.42
C ARG A 111 26.69 10.54 -2.10
N THR A 112 27.76 11.26 -2.37
CA THR A 112 29.01 10.70 -2.88
C THR A 112 29.96 10.46 -1.71
N GLY A 113 30.51 9.25 -1.61
CA GLY A 113 31.62 8.95 -0.71
C GLY A 113 32.76 8.38 -1.54
N PHE A 114 33.95 8.96 -1.43
CA PHE A 114 35.15 8.46 -2.10
C PHE A 114 36.04 7.79 -1.04
N GLN A 115 36.42 6.54 -1.25
CA GLN A 115 37.49 5.88 -0.51
C GLN A 115 38.62 5.60 -1.49
N ALA A 116 39.68 6.41 -1.44
CA ALA A 116 40.92 6.10 -2.14
C ALA A 116 41.57 4.89 -1.46
N ARG A 117 41.81 3.80 -2.21
CA ARG A 117 42.81 2.81 -1.79
C ARG A 117 44.14 3.26 -2.40
N HIS A 118 45.05 3.71 -1.54
CA HIS A 118 46.44 3.90 -1.93
C HIS A 118 47.09 2.51 -1.91
N GLU A 119 47.43 1.96 -3.07
CA GLU A 119 48.39 0.86 -3.13
C GLU A 119 49.77 1.47 -2.95
N ASP A 120 50.33 1.35 -1.74
CA ASP A 120 51.74 1.65 -1.50
C ASP A 120 52.59 0.66 -2.30
N GLY A 121 53.05 1.09 -3.47
CA GLY A 121 54.16 0.47 -4.16
C GLY A 121 55.42 0.65 -3.32
N LYS A 122 55.96 -0.45 -2.81
CA LYS A 122 57.33 -0.48 -2.28
C LYS A 122 58.33 -0.34 -3.43
N ASP A 123 59.35 0.47 -3.15
CA ASP A 123 60.58 0.72 -3.92
C ASP A 123 61.25 -0.53 -4.50
#